data_AF-A0AA35X566-F1
#
_entry.id   AF-A0AA35X566-F1
#
_cell.length_a   1.000
_cell.length_b   1.000
_cell.length_c   1.000
_cell.angle_alpha   90.00
_cell.angle_beta   90.00
_cell.angle_gamma   90.00
#
_symmetry.space_group_name_H-M   'P 1'
#
loop_
_entity.id
_entity.type
_entity.pdbx_description
1 polymer ?
#
loop_
_entity_poly.entity_id
_entity_poly.type
_entity_poly.pdbx_seq_one_letter_code
_entity_poly.pdbx_strand_id
1 'polypeptide(L)'
;MIVQQLSRTWERRMFLPQFLCKWAEPTNVATLHNSRSSRGSGSEANDDNYSGHIDTVGPPDPVSNIRPLRLREPSSADEKELQKLKFQMWALKHHFWTQHNTQFKQEKTQFAEGVLQRKRVSGEL
;
A
#
# COMPACT_ATOMS: atom_id res chain seq x y z
N MET A 1 17.97 14.92 -37.35
CA MET A 1 17.46 15.49 -36.08
C MET A 1 16.22 14.70 -35.68
N ILE A 2 16.37 13.64 -34.88
CA ILE A 2 15.26 12.78 -34.44
C ILE A 2 15.36 12.65 -32.93
N VAL A 3 14.60 13.46 -32.20
CA VAL A 3 14.29 13.22 -30.79
C VAL A 3 12.83 13.62 -30.59
N GLN A 4 11.92 12.66 -30.69
CA GLN A 4 10.54 12.80 -30.18
C GLN A 4 9.85 11.43 -30.22
N GLN A 5 10.17 10.53 -29.28
CA GLN A 5 9.38 9.30 -29.15
C GLN A 5 9.57 8.55 -27.83
N LEU A 6 9.46 9.20 -26.67
CA LEU A 6 9.36 8.49 -25.37
C LEU A 6 8.46 9.21 -24.35
N SER A 7 7.23 9.58 -24.74
CA SER A 7 6.26 10.17 -23.80
C SER A 7 4.81 9.69 -23.99
N ARG A 8 4.60 8.44 -24.44
CA ARG A 8 3.24 7.98 -24.82
C ARG A 8 2.83 6.60 -24.29
N THR A 9 3.27 6.17 -23.10
CA THR A 9 2.78 4.89 -22.52
C THR A 9 2.33 4.94 -21.07
N TRP A 10 2.37 6.10 -20.39
CA TRP A 10 2.00 6.20 -18.96
C TRP A 10 0.55 6.67 -18.74
N GLU A 11 -0.06 7.31 -19.74
CA GLU A 11 -1.35 8.02 -19.58
C GLU A 11 -2.61 7.15 -19.82
N ARG A 12 -2.47 5.91 -20.31
CA ARG A 12 -3.65 5.09 -20.71
C ARG A 12 -4.21 4.12 -19.66
N ARG A 13 -3.71 4.13 -18.42
CA ARG A 13 -4.20 3.21 -17.36
C ARG A 13 -4.58 3.84 -16.03
N MET A 14 -4.52 5.17 -15.90
CA MET A 14 -5.17 5.88 -14.78
C MET A 14 -6.47 6.52 -15.25
N PHE A 15 -7.41 5.68 -15.69
CA PHE A 15 -8.80 6.08 -15.69
C PHE A 15 -9.21 6.12 -14.22
N LEU A 16 -9.10 7.29 -13.59
CA LEU A 16 -9.81 7.59 -12.35
C LEU A 16 -11.29 7.41 -12.69
N PRO A 17 -11.94 6.31 -12.28
CA PRO A 17 -13.33 6.14 -12.60
C PRO A 17 -14.07 7.24 -11.88
N GLN A 18 -14.94 7.97 -12.58
CA GLN A 18 -15.95 8.87 -12.00
C GLN A 18 -16.96 8.16 -11.07
N PHE A 19 -16.67 6.93 -10.61
CA PHE A 19 -17.37 6.25 -9.52
C PHE A 19 -16.88 6.80 -8.17
N LEU A 20 -16.96 8.12 -8.03
CA LEU A 20 -17.16 8.76 -6.75
C LEU A 20 -18.52 8.28 -6.20
N CYS A 21 -18.52 7.79 -4.96
CA CYS A 21 -19.70 7.67 -4.11
C CYS A 21 -20.65 6.48 -4.33
N LYS A 22 -20.16 5.25 -4.49
CA LYS A 22 -20.81 4.02 -3.96
C LYS A 22 -19.70 3.05 -3.59
N TRP A 23 -19.87 2.23 -2.55
CA TRP A 23 -18.88 1.25 -2.05
C TRP A 23 -17.88 1.77 -1.01
N ALA A 24 -18.41 1.98 0.19
CA ALA A 24 -17.96 1.22 1.35
C ALA A 24 -19.04 1.38 2.43
N GLU A 25 -20.01 0.46 2.45
CA GLU A 25 -20.73 0.25 3.70
C GLU A 25 -19.68 -0.14 4.75
N PRO A 26 -19.64 0.53 5.92
CA PRO A 26 -18.68 0.21 6.95
C PRO A 26 -19.09 -1.10 7.61
N THR A 27 -18.83 -2.22 6.95
CA THR A 27 -18.77 -3.51 7.62
C THR A 27 -17.49 -3.52 8.42
N ASN A 28 -17.60 -3.03 9.65
CA ASN A 28 -16.79 -3.41 10.81
C ASN A 28 -15.31 -3.72 10.49
N VAL A 29 -14.49 -2.67 10.31
CA VAL A 29 -13.02 -2.79 10.18
C VAL A 29 -12.36 -3.09 11.55
N ALA A 30 -13.09 -3.71 12.47
CA ALA A 30 -12.58 -4.14 13.77
C ALA A 30 -11.76 -5.44 13.69
N THR A 31 -11.67 -6.08 12.51
CA THR A 31 -11.06 -7.41 12.38
C THR A 31 -10.21 -7.52 11.11
N LEU A 32 -9.19 -6.66 10.95
CA LEU A 32 -8.06 -7.01 10.09
C LEU A 32 -7.12 -7.91 10.91
N HIS A 33 -7.36 -9.22 10.81
CA HIS A 33 -6.53 -10.25 11.39
C HIS A 33 -5.07 -10.08 10.95
N ASN A 34 -4.22 -9.91 11.94
CA ASN A 34 -2.78 -10.08 11.89
C ASN A 34 -2.47 -11.54 11.49
N SER A 35 -2.25 -11.79 10.20
CA SER A 35 -1.69 -13.06 9.73
C SER A 35 -0.20 -13.10 10.10
N ARG A 36 0.04 -13.60 11.31
CA ARG A 36 1.34 -13.89 11.91
C ARG A 36 2.16 -14.81 10.98
N SER A 37 3.10 -14.24 10.24
CA SER A 37 4.14 -15.02 9.57
C SER A 37 5.26 -15.30 10.57
N SER A 38 5.30 -16.53 11.06
CA SER A 38 6.34 -17.03 11.96
C SER A 38 7.69 -17.06 11.24
N ARG A 39 8.56 -16.07 11.52
CA ARG A 39 10.03 -16.19 11.63
C ARG A 39 10.66 -14.79 11.73
N GLY A 40 11.18 -14.48 12.91
CA GLY A 40 11.93 -13.25 13.18
C GLY A 40 11.89 -12.90 14.66
N SER A 41 12.72 -13.57 15.45
CA SER A 41 12.98 -13.20 16.84
C SER A 41 13.72 -11.85 16.84
N GLY A 42 12.98 -10.77 17.08
CA GLY A 42 13.50 -9.41 17.17
C GLY A 42 12.59 -8.57 18.05
N SER A 43 12.89 -8.57 19.35
CA SER A 43 12.43 -7.65 20.40
C SER A 43 10.97 -7.15 20.30
N GLU A 44 10.08 -7.79 21.05
CA GLU A 44 8.83 -7.19 21.53
C GLU A 44 9.17 -5.92 22.33
N ALA A 45 9.20 -4.78 21.66
CA ALA A 45 9.28 -3.49 22.33
C ALA A 45 7.92 -3.25 23.00
N ASN A 46 7.91 -3.34 24.33
CA ASN A 46 6.84 -2.94 25.24
C ASN A 46 6.00 -1.77 24.68
N ASP A 47 4.75 -2.05 24.27
CA ASP A 47 3.81 -1.09 23.65
C ASP A 47 2.72 -0.64 24.66
N ASP A 48 3.02 -0.68 25.96
CA ASP A 48 2.01 -0.51 27.03
C ASP A 48 2.00 0.89 27.67
N ASN A 49 2.62 1.90 27.06
CA ASN A 49 2.54 3.27 27.56
C ASN A 49 2.30 4.31 26.46
N TYR A 50 1.29 4.08 25.63
CA TYR A 50 0.70 5.16 24.83
C TYR A 50 -0.39 5.84 25.64
N SER A 51 -0.08 7.00 26.23
CA SER A 51 -1.12 7.94 26.63
C SER A 51 -1.95 8.21 25.36
N GLY A 52 -3.27 7.95 25.37
CA GLY A 52 -4.17 8.04 24.20
C GLY A 52 -4.31 9.44 23.57
N HIS A 53 -3.34 10.32 23.83
CA HIS A 53 -3.26 11.72 23.44
C HIS A 53 -2.40 11.96 22.19
N ILE A 54 -1.71 10.95 21.66
CA ILE A 54 -0.77 11.12 20.54
C ILE A 54 -1.09 10.13 19.41
N ASP A 55 -1.03 10.61 18.17
CA ASP A 55 -1.12 9.78 16.97
C ASP A 55 0.10 8.86 16.85
N THR A 56 -0.12 7.61 16.46
CA THR A 56 0.93 6.60 16.41
C THR A 56 1.05 6.00 15.01
N VAL A 57 2.28 5.67 14.61
CA VAL A 57 2.60 5.12 13.30
C VAL A 57 3.29 3.78 13.49
N GLY A 58 2.63 2.71 13.01
CA GLY A 58 3.16 1.36 13.14
C GLY A 58 4.21 0.98 12.08
N PRO A 59 4.74 -0.25 12.15
CA PRO A 59 5.66 -0.78 11.14
C PRO A 59 4.99 -0.83 9.74
N PRO A 60 5.76 -0.74 8.65
CA PRO A 60 5.20 -0.79 7.30
C PRO A 60 4.52 -2.13 7.00
N ASP A 61 3.40 -2.08 6.29
CA ASP A 61 2.72 -3.29 5.80
C ASP A 61 3.62 -4.05 4.79
N PRO A 62 3.75 -5.38 4.90
CA PRO A 62 4.68 -6.15 4.07
C PRO A 62 4.34 -6.20 2.57
N VAL A 63 3.10 -5.84 2.20
CA VAL A 63 2.64 -5.87 0.80
C VAL A 63 2.58 -4.46 0.23
N SER A 64 1.85 -3.56 0.87
CA SER A 64 1.63 -2.18 0.41
C SER A 64 2.78 -1.24 0.76
N ASN A 65 3.63 -1.59 1.74
CA ASN A 65 4.66 -0.72 2.32
C ASN A 65 4.12 0.58 2.94
N ILE A 66 2.80 0.66 3.17
CA ILE A 66 2.16 1.79 3.84
C ILE A 66 2.17 1.53 5.35
N ARG A 67 2.47 2.57 6.14
CA ARG A 67 2.46 2.47 7.60
C ARG A 67 1.04 2.64 8.14
N PRO A 68 0.56 1.76 9.05
CA PRO A 68 -0.72 1.91 9.70
C PRO A 68 -0.69 3.12 10.63
N LEU A 69 -1.76 3.90 10.57
CA LEU A 69 -1.96 5.10 11.38
C LEU A 69 -3.04 4.81 12.42
N ARG A 70 -2.69 4.94 13.70
CA ARG A 70 -3.67 4.93 14.80
C ARG A 70 -3.75 6.35 15.33
N LEU A 71 -4.89 6.98 15.06
CA LEU A 71 -5.17 8.35 15.48
C LEU A 71 -5.63 8.37 16.94
N ARG A 72 -5.27 9.43 17.66
CA ARG A 72 -5.81 9.72 19.00
C ARG A 72 -7.32 9.94 18.95
N GLU A 73 -7.97 9.87 20.10
CA GLU A 73 -9.39 10.19 20.19
C GLU A 73 -9.65 11.65 19.77
N PRO A 74 -10.67 11.90 18.93
CA PRO A 74 -11.00 13.26 18.50
C PRO A 74 -11.59 14.05 19.66
N SER A 75 -11.16 15.31 19.79
CA SER A 75 -11.61 16.27 20.80
C SER A 75 -12.80 17.12 20.35
N SER A 76 -13.12 17.14 19.06
CA SER A 76 -14.22 17.90 18.49
C SER A 76 -14.90 17.14 17.33
N ALA A 77 -16.09 17.62 16.93
CA ALA A 77 -16.83 17.07 15.79
C ALA A 77 -16.06 17.23 14.47
N ASP A 78 -15.46 18.41 14.24
CA ASP A 78 -14.65 18.70 13.06
C ASP A 78 -13.40 17.80 13.02
N GLU A 79 -12.77 17.57 14.18
CA GLU A 79 -11.63 16.65 14.27
C GLU A 79 -12.07 15.22 13.90
N LYS A 80 -13.22 14.78 14.39
CA LYS A 80 -13.78 13.46 14.05
C LYS A 80 -14.03 13.32 12.54
N GLU A 81 -14.55 14.35 11.89
CA GLU A 81 -14.76 14.35 10.42
C GLU A 81 -13.42 14.30 9.67
N LEU A 82 -12.44 15.11 10.09
CA LEU A 82 -11.10 15.10 9.52
C LEU A 82 -10.44 13.73 9.68
N GLN A 83 -10.55 13.09 10.84
CA GLN A 83 -10.02 11.74 11.08
C GLN A 83 -10.70 10.71 10.16
N LYS A 84 -12.02 10.80 9.96
CA LYS A 84 -12.75 9.94 9.00
C LYS A 84 -12.20 10.07 7.58
N LEU A 85 -11.99 11.30 7.10
CA LEU A 85 -11.39 11.55 5.78
C LEU A 85 -9.97 11.01 5.68
N LYS A 86 -9.15 11.17 6.73
CA LYS A 86 -7.81 10.59 6.82
C LYS A 86 -7.86 9.06 6.67
N PHE A 87 -8.75 8.39 7.39
CA PHE A 87 -8.92 6.93 7.29
C PHE A 87 -9.36 6.48 5.90
N GLN A 88 -10.31 7.18 5.27
CA GLN A 88 -10.75 6.87 3.91
C GLN A 88 -9.61 7.00 2.90
N MET A 89 -8.84 8.10 2.98
CA MET A 89 -7.68 8.30 2.12
C MET A 89 -6.60 7.24 2.39
N TRP A 90 -6.35 6.90 3.65
CA TRP A 90 -5.38 5.88 4.03
C TRP A 90 -5.77 4.51 3.47
N ALA A 91 -7.05 4.13 3.57
CA ALA A 91 -7.56 2.87 3.01
C ALA A 91 -7.41 2.81 1.49
N LEU A 92 -7.69 3.91 0.79
CA LEU A 92 -7.49 4.00 -0.67
C LEU A 92 -6.01 3.81 -1.05
N LYS A 93 -5.10 4.50 -0.33
CA LYS A 93 -3.64 4.35 -0.54
C LYS A 93 -3.20 2.92 -0.31
N HIS A 94 -3.63 2.32 0.80
CA HIS A 94 -3.29 0.95 1.13
C HIS A 94 -3.77 -0.02 0.05
N HIS A 95 -5.01 0.12 -0.40
CA HIS A 95 -5.59 -0.73 -1.45
C HIS A 95 -4.82 -0.62 -2.76
N PHE A 96 -4.60 0.61 -3.24
CA PHE A 96 -3.85 0.86 -4.47
C PHE A 96 -2.45 0.25 -4.42
N TRP A 97 -1.68 0.53 -3.36
CA TRP A 97 -0.31 0.05 -3.24
C TRP A 97 -0.21 -1.46 -3.04
N THR A 98 -1.20 -2.06 -2.36
CA THR A 98 -1.29 -3.53 -2.26
C THR A 98 -1.40 -4.17 -3.64
N GLN A 99 -2.35 -3.69 -4.45
CA GLN A 99 -2.57 -4.21 -5.80
C GLN A 99 -1.36 -3.96 -6.70
N HIS A 100 -0.88 -2.72 -6.73
CA HIS A 100 0.27 -2.33 -7.54
C HIS A 100 1.53 -3.16 -7.20
N ASN A 101 1.89 -3.24 -5.92
CA ASN A 101 3.10 -3.96 -5.50
C ASN A 101 3.00 -5.46 -5.80
N THR A 102 1.81 -6.04 -5.68
CA THR A 102 1.58 -7.44 -6.02
C THR A 102 1.82 -7.68 -7.51
N GLN A 103 1.20 -6.86 -8.38
CA GLN A 103 1.37 -6.95 -9.83
C GLN A 103 2.82 -6.71 -10.24
N PHE A 104 3.44 -5.65 -9.71
CA PHE A 104 4.82 -5.30 -10.02
C PHE A 104 5.80 -6.43 -9.67
N LYS A 105 5.64 -7.08 -8.50
CA LYS A 105 6.48 -8.23 -8.11
C LYS A 105 6.37 -9.39 -9.10
N GLN A 106 5.16 -9.68 -9.58
CA GLN A 106 4.92 -10.73 -10.58
C GLN A 106 5.57 -10.38 -11.92
N GLU A 107 5.26 -9.19 -12.45
CA GLU A 107 5.78 -8.73 -13.75
C GLU A 107 7.31 -8.62 -13.74
N LYS A 108 7.90 -8.13 -12.64
CA LYS A 108 9.36 -8.07 -12.47
C LYS A 108 9.99 -9.46 -12.50
N THR A 109 9.37 -10.45 -11.87
CA THR A 109 9.87 -11.83 -11.84
C THR A 109 9.84 -12.43 -13.24
N GLN A 110 8.71 -12.32 -13.94
CA GLN A 110 8.56 -12.78 -15.32
C GLN A 110 9.56 -12.10 -16.27
N PHE A 111 9.78 -10.80 -16.10
CA PHE A 111 10.76 -10.07 -16.90
C PHE A 111 12.19 -10.60 -16.66
N ALA A 112 12.57 -10.78 -15.39
CA ALA A 112 13.90 -11.28 -15.04
C ALA A 112 14.14 -12.69 -15.60
N GLU A 113 13.16 -13.59 -15.47
CA GLU A 113 13.20 -14.92 -16.07
C GLU A 113 13.36 -14.84 -17.60
N GLY A 114 12.58 -14.00 -18.26
CA GLY A 114 12.68 -13.79 -19.70
C GLY A 114 14.05 -13.26 -20.15
N VAL A 115 14.66 -12.34 -19.38
CA VAL A 115 16.03 -11.86 -19.63
C VAL A 115 17.04 -12.99 -19.51
N LEU A 116 16.95 -13.81 -18.45
CA LEU A 116 17.85 -14.93 -18.23
C LEU A 116 17.76 -15.97 -19.35
N GLN A 117 16.55 -16.28 -19.82
CA GLN A 117 16.37 -17.21 -20.94
C GLN A 117 16.99 -16.68 -22.24
N ARG A 118 16.78 -15.39 -22.55
CA ARG A 118 17.39 -14.77 -23.73
C ARG A 118 18.92 -14.85 -23.68
N LYS A 119 19.52 -14.53 -22.54
CA LYS A 119 20.97 -14.61 -22.34
C LYS A 119 21.53 -16.03 -22.47
N ARG A 120 20.78 -17.03 -21.97
CA ARG A 120 21.14 -18.44 -22.14
C ARG A 120 21.11 -18.86 -23.60
N VAL A 121 20.08 -18.45 -24.36
CA VAL A 121 19.97 -18.76 -25.80
C VAL A 121 21.04 -18.06 -26.62
N SER A 122 21.43 -16.82 -26.26
CA SER A 122 22.51 -16.09 -26.95
C SER A 122 23.92 -16.55 -26.57
N GLY A 123 24.08 -17.47 -25.60
CA GLY A 123 25.38 -17.97 -25.15
C GLY A 123 26.18 -16.96 -24.30
N GLU A 124 25.51 -15.95 -23.74
CA GLU A 124 26.12 -14.95 -22.84
C GLU A 124 26.19 -15.41 -21.38
N LEU A 125 25.71 -16.63 -21.08
CA LEU A 125 25.67 -17.27 -19.77
C LEU A 125 26.29 -18.67 -19.82
#